data_AF-A0A0Q9WY53-F1
#
_entry.id   AF-A0A0Q9WY53-F1
#
_cell.length_a   1.000
_cell.length_b   1.000
_cell.length_c   1.000
_cell.angle_alpha   90.00
_cell.angle_beta   90.00
_cell.angle_gamma   90.00
#
_symmetry.space_group_name_H-M   'P 1'
#
loop_
_entity.id
_entity.type
_entity.pdbx_description
1 polymer ?
#
loop_
_entity_poly.entity_id
_entity_poly.type
_entity_poly.pdbx_seq_one_letter_code
_entity_poly.pdbx_strand_id
1 'polypeptide(L)'
;MPCGVRSKNLLARQRRHKGILQPLRLARPRDPNTHGLLGTANVTQHLVIDDTWTPTSLVEQYTHLNSLLVVRSIYNKFEKEASQKRIRAKAAELREECHDGRLKLQKISGGDSAHEIRNMLSNHTAMQRLFHKMPIDQVADNIDQSTFALRKERDRLQSRLEQLKRKLYQLQIDRSRLENRIKYENEFVLEEEIKARILQKKLDCSTVKVRAIKTINTTYKKMVRILVQDEIYYEPILNSLDDDIVDQTRMIKFIIDLGLPAIDRFKQLKRQFRRLEERSHADFQAKIKFVAELRRRRTFVPLPAKDMRQSINIPERERYMRETRSMTELKNESVAIEKEINELKYNTLCAQANEIYPRAKSQIKKNHQVSRHIVCEHLRRDVMEEKQVSANMLRDVLVHNLNEEEIKRLTYIETLRNELQKEKEIQKDTLEYIQNRAKAFIMMRLCLWNLAEILRSIDRSPYSTRRRYRTSYLRLPLLKFELYTMLAKAPPIFKEDIEKIMHLVKRKLYKLVQAYQNVPLRDLNTKKFVDEYHRRYMDRMRLSADRQSSQLIEPRISFEDDKVDPTILTRKQIKAKSSKILEEIRERYD
;
A
#
# COMPACT_ATOMS: atom_id res chain seq x y z
N MET A 1 69.05 -49.69 9.17
CA MET A 1 68.92 -50.96 9.93
C MET A 1 68.60 -52.09 8.96
N PRO A 2 69.00 -53.35 9.24
CA PRO A 2 69.46 -54.26 8.19
C PRO A 2 68.39 -55.10 7.50
N CYS A 3 68.61 -55.40 6.22
CA CYS A 3 67.91 -56.43 5.46
C CYS A 3 68.41 -57.83 5.90
N GLY A 4 67.54 -58.74 6.33
CA GLY A 4 68.03 -59.97 6.97
C GLY A 4 67.07 -61.12 7.29
N VAL A 5 65.99 -61.35 6.53
CA VAL A 5 65.22 -62.61 6.67
C VAL A 5 65.02 -63.28 5.31
N ARG A 6 65.76 -64.38 5.09
CA ARG A 6 65.67 -65.22 3.89
C ARG A 6 64.61 -66.30 4.13
N SER A 7 63.34 -65.98 3.88
CA SER A 7 62.22 -66.92 4.07
C SER A 7 62.37 -68.17 3.19
N LYS A 8 62.00 -69.32 3.75
CA LYS A 8 62.35 -70.65 3.22
C LYS A 8 61.35 -71.09 2.14
N ASN A 9 61.84 -71.46 0.97
CA ASN A 9 61.03 -72.15 -0.05
C ASN A 9 60.65 -73.57 0.43
N LEU A 10 59.47 -73.70 1.05
CA LEU A 10 58.89 -74.97 1.47
C LEU A 10 57.70 -75.35 0.59
N LEU A 11 57.98 -75.79 -0.64
CA LEU A 11 57.04 -76.61 -1.41
C LEU A 11 57.70 -77.88 -1.95
N ALA A 12 57.29 -79.00 -1.33
CA ALA A 12 57.28 -80.37 -1.84
C ALA A 12 58.36 -80.76 -2.87
N ARG A 13 59.51 -81.22 -2.36
CA ARG A 13 60.49 -82.02 -3.12
C ARG A 13 59.93 -83.41 -3.46
N GLN A 14 58.88 -83.48 -4.29
CA GLN A 14 58.30 -84.76 -4.72
C GLN A 14 59.37 -85.62 -5.40
N ARG A 15 59.48 -86.87 -4.95
CA ARG A 15 60.49 -87.82 -5.42
C ARG A 15 60.23 -88.13 -6.90
N ARG A 16 61.13 -87.68 -7.79
CA ARG A 16 61.20 -88.22 -9.16
C ARG A 16 61.57 -89.70 -9.08
N HIS A 17 60.57 -90.59 -9.09
CA HIS A 17 60.80 -91.98 -9.42
C HIS A 17 61.54 -92.04 -10.76
N LYS A 18 62.74 -92.62 -10.78
CA LYS A 18 63.37 -93.10 -12.01
C LYS A 18 62.63 -94.35 -12.47
N GLY A 19 61.36 -94.18 -12.87
CA GLY A 19 60.62 -95.20 -13.58
C GLY A 19 61.31 -95.43 -14.92
N ILE A 20 62.09 -96.51 -15.02
CA ILE A 20 62.64 -96.97 -16.29
C ILE A 20 61.44 -97.34 -17.15
N LEU A 21 61.14 -96.52 -18.15
CA LEU A 21 60.13 -96.82 -19.16
C LEU A 21 60.66 -97.95 -20.04
N GLN A 22 60.54 -99.19 -19.54
CA GLN A 22 60.66 -100.37 -20.37
C GLN A 22 59.65 -100.26 -21.52
N PRO A 23 60.05 -100.47 -22.78
CA PRO A 23 59.08 -100.54 -23.86
C PRO A 23 58.13 -101.72 -23.59
N LEU A 24 56.82 -101.51 -23.78
CA LEU A 24 55.87 -102.62 -23.75
C LEU A 24 56.32 -103.65 -24.78
N ARG A 25 56.63 -104.87 -24.33
CA ARG A 25 57.01 -105.97 -25.22
C ARG A 25 55.80 -106.34 -26.07
N LEU A 26 55.99 -106.42 -27.39
CA LEU A 26 54.97 -106.96 -28.29
C LEU A 26 54.64 -108.39 -27.87
N ALA A 27 53.35 -108.71 -27.79
CA ALA A 27 52.87 -110.04 -27.43
C ALA A 27 53.01 -110.97 -28.64
N ARG A 28 54.12 -111.70 -28.72
CA ARG A 28 54.27 -112.77 -29.71
C ARG A 28 53.42 -113.98 -29.28
N PRO A 29 52.61 -114.60 -30.16
CA PRO A 29 52.07 -115.92 -29.88
C PRO A 29 53.22 -116.94 -29.71
N ARG A 30 53.00 -118.00 -28.92
CA ARG A 30 53.93 -119.14 -28.91
C ARG A 30 53.80 -119.92 -30.21
N ASP A 31 54.87 -120.60 -30.61
CA ASP A 31 54.86 -121.51 -31.75
C ASP A 31 53.75 -122.56 -31.58
N PRO A 32 52.83 -122.75 -32.56
CA PRO A 32 51.70 -123.65 -32.40
C PRO A 32 52.14 -125.10 -32.17
N ASN A 33 53.27 -125.51 -32.75
CA ASN A 33 53.90 -126.82 -32.52
C ASN A 33 54.38 -127.03 -31.08
N THR A 34 54.43 -125.98 -30.26
CA THR A 34 54.78 -126.03 -28.82
C THR A 34 53.58 -125.82 -27.89
N HIS A 35 52.37 -125.67 -28.45
CA HIS A 35 51.16 -125.41 -27.67
C HIS A 35 50.55 -126.72 -27.16
N GLY A 36 50.72 -127.03 -25.87
CA GLY A 36 50.36 -128.34 -25.30
C GLY A 36 48.91 -128.82 -25.53
N LEU A 37 47.97 -127.92 -25.80
CA LEU A 37 46.56 -128.24 -26.11
C LEU A 37 46.21 -128.24 -27.60
N LEU A 38 46.98 -127.54 -28.46
CA LEU A 38 46.64 -127.27 -29.88
C LEU A 38 47.78 -127.59 -30.86
N GLY A 39 48.87 -128.18 -30.38
CA GLY A 39 49.94 -128.68 -31.23
C GLY A 39 49.46 -129.84 -32.10
N THR A 40 49.92 -129.89 -33.35
CA THR A 40 49.44 -130.82 -34.38
C THR A 40 49.52 -132.30 -33.99
N ALA A 41 50.45 -132.69 -33.11
CA ALA A 41 50.57 -134.04 -32.57
C ALA A 41 49.55 -134.39 -31.46
N ASN A 42 48.98 -133.38 -30.79
CA ASN A 42 48.08 -133.55 -29.64
C ASN A 42 46.60 -133.36 -30.02
N VAL A 43 46.29 -132.54 -31.04
CA VAL A 43 44.91 -132.30 -31.51
C VAL A 43 44.19 -133.61 -31.88
N THR A 44 44.90 -134.55 -32.50
CA THR A 44 44.39 -135.89 -32.85
C THR A 44 44.06 -136.74 -31.61
N GLN A 45 44.73 -136.52 -30.48
CA GLN A 45 44.48 -137.24 -29.22
C GLN A 45 43.29 -136.67 -28.44
N HIS A 46 42.93 -135.41 -28.67
CA HIS A 46 41.89 -134.70 -27.91
C HIS A 46 40.52 -134.67 -28.59
N LEU A 47 40.38 -135.19 -29.82
CA LEU A 47 39.11 -135.27 -30.58
C LEU A 47 38.36 -133.94 -30.74
N VAL A 48 39.07 -132.80 -30.60
CA VAL A 48 38.50 -131.46 -30.82
C VAL A 48 38.43 -131.18 -32.32
N ILE A 49 37.38 -131.70 -32.95
CA ILE A 49 37.02 -131.40 -34.34
C ILE A 49 36.04 -130.22 -34.32
N ASP A 50 36.60 -129.01 -34.29
CA ASP A 50 35.90 -127.76 -34.57
C ASP A 50 36.73 -126.99 -35.62
N ASP A 51 36.27 -127.03 -36.86
CA ASP A 51 36.97 -126.44 -38.02
C ASP A 51 37.12 -124.90 -37.92
N THR A 52 36.44 -124.25 -36.98
CA THR A 52 36.52 -122.79 -36.80
C THR A 52 37.76 -122.32 -36.02
N TRP A 53 38.41 -123.19 -35.23
CA TRP A 53 39.51 -122.82 -34.32
C TRP A 53 40.89 -123.29 -34.79
N THR A 54 41.31 -122.80 -35.96
CA THR A 54 42.65 -123.05 -36.52
C THR A 54 43.74 -122.20 -35.84
N PRO A 55 44.99 -122.72 -35.68
CA PRO A 55 46.10 -121.96 -35.08
C PRO A 55 46.45 -120.65 -35.81
N THR A 56 46.13 -120.54 -37.10
CA THR A 56 46.28 -119.32 -37.90
C THR A 56 45.38 -118.18 -37.41
N SER A 57 44.12 -118.46 -37.05
CA SER A 57 43.20 -117.45 -36.50
C SER A 57 43.75 -116.82 -35.21
N LEU A 58 44.36 -117.63 -34.35
CA LEU A 58 45.02 -117.14 -33.14
C LEU A 58 46.19 -116.20 -33.48
N VAL A 59 47.02 -116.54 -34.46
CA VAL A 59 48.10 -115.64 -34.93
C VAL A 59 47.55 -114.32 -35.45
N GLU A 60 46.46 -114.32 -36.22
CA GLU A 60 45.82 -113.09 -36.73
C GLU A 60 45.24 -112.20 -35.63
N GLN A 61 44.61 -112.77 -34.60
CA GLN A 61 44.14 -112.00 -33.45
C GLN A 61 45.29 -111.35 -32.69
N TYR A 62 46.43 -112.05 -32.53
CA TYR A 62 47.62 -111.48 -31.90
C TYR A 62 48.33 -110.44 -32.78
N THR A 63 48.35 -110.56 -34.11
CA THR A 63 48.90 -109.48 -34.97
C THR A 63 48.00 -108.24 -34.96
N HIS A 64 46.67 -108.40 -34.92
CA HIS A 64 45.73 -107.29 -34.77
C HIS A 64 45.87 -106.59 -33.40
N LEU A 65 45.99 -107.34 -32.30
CA LEU A 65 46.28 -106.75 -30.98
C LEU A 65 47.62 -105.99 -30.96
N ASN A 66 48.66 -106.50 -31.61
CA ASN A 66 49.94 -105.79 -31.72
C ASN A 66 49.84 -104.51 -32.57
N SER A 67 49.08 -104.51 -33.67
CA SER A 67 48.89 -103.29 -34.48
C SER A 67 48.13 -102.21 -33.71
N LEU A 68 47.08 -102.57 -32.96
CA LEU A 68 46.37 -101.67 -32.05
C LEU A 68 47.29 -101.11 -30.95
N LEU A 69 48.19 -101.92 -30.38
CA LEU A 69 49.20 -101.45 -29.42
C LEU A 69 50.20 -100.48 -30.04
N VAL A 70 50.64 -100.71 -31.29
CA VAL A 70 51.50 -99.77 -32.03
C VAL A 70 50.76 -98.45 -32.27
N VAL A 71 49.52 -98.47 -32.76
CA VAL A 71 48.68 -97.27 -32.97
C VAL A 71 48.49 -96.51 -31.65
N ARG A 72 48.18 -97.20 -30.54
CA ARG A 72 48.06 -96.57 -29.22
C ARG A 72 49.39 -95.97 -28.73
N SER A 73 50.53 -96.60 -29.04
CA SER A 73 51.85 -96.04 -28.72
C SER A 73 52.14 -94.74 -29.48
N ILE A 74 51.66 -94.61 -30.72
CA ILE A 74 51.78 -93.42 -31.56
C ILE A 74 50.84 -92.32 -31.04
N TYR A 75 49.58 -92.66 -30.74
CA TYR A 75 48.62 -91.73 -30.16
C TYR A 75 49.12 -91.13 -28.83
N ASN A 76 49.64 -91.99 -27.93
CA ASN A 76 50.26 -91.58 -26.66
C ASN A 76 51.49 -90.66 -26.83
N LYS A 77 52.17 -90.66 -27.99
CA LYS A 77 53.25 -89.70 -28.30
C LYS A 77 52.64 -88.36 -28.70
N PHE A 78 51.71 -88.34 -29.66
CA PHE A 78 51.05 -87.11 -30.10
C PHE A 78 50.27 -86.40 -28.98
N GLU A 79 49.63 -87.15 -28.07
CA GLU A 79 48.97 -86.59 -26.88
C GLU A 79 49.97 -85.92 -25.91
N LYS A 80 51.15 -86.53 -25.71
CA LYS A 80 52.24 -85.95 -24.91
C LYS A 80 52.85 -84.72 -25.58
N GLU A 81 52.95 -84.69 -26.90
CA GLU A 81 53.39 -83.50 -27.63
C GLU A 81 52.34 -82.38 -27.60
N ALA A 82 51.07 -82.71 -27.76
CA ALA A 82 49.96 -81.76 -27.71
C ALA A 82 49.82 -81.13 -26.31
N SER A 83 49.90 -81.94 -25.24
CA SER A 83 49.90 -81.45 -23.86
C SER A 83 51.14 -80.59 -23.55
N GLN A 84 52.33 -80.98 -24.01
CA GLN A 84 53.52 -80.12 -23.91
C GLN A 84 53.37 -78.80 -24.68
N LYS A 85 52.80 -78.80 -25.89
CA LYS A 85 52.52 -77.59 -26.67
C LYS A 85 51.53 -76.68 -25.93
N ARG A 86 50.43 -77.22 -25.39
CA ARG A 86 49.47 -76.48 -24.56
C ARG A 86 50.11 -75.86 -23.31
N ILE A 87 50.93 -76.61 -22.58
CA ILE A 87 51.64 -76.12 -21.39
C ILE A 87 52.64 -75.01 -21.76
N ARG A 88 53.37 -75.16 -22.88
CA ARG A 88 54.30 -74.11 -23.37
C ARG A 88 53.56 -72.84 -23.80
N ALA A 89 52.40 -72.96 -24.46
CA ALA A 89 51.57 -71.82 -24.83
C ALA A 89 51.03 -71.09 -23.58
N LYS A 90 50.41 -71.80 -22.64
CA LYS A 90 49.92 -71.21 -21.37
C LYS A 90 51.05 -70.57 -20.55
N ALA A 91 52.27 -71.15 -20.60
CA ALA A 91 53.45 -70.59 -19.94
C ALA A 91 54.14 -69.44 -20.72
N ALA A 92 53.75 -69.18 -21.97
CA ALA A 92 54.12 -67.97 -22.70
C ALA A 92 53.13 -66.85 -22.39
N GLU A 93 51.83 -67.13 -22.52
CA GLU A 93 50.70 -66.27 -22.15
C GLU A 93 50.85 -65.72 -20.72
N LEU A 94 51.07 -66.58 -19.72
CA LEU A 94 51.30 -66.15 -18.32
C LEU A 94 52.57 -65.31 -18.12
N ARG A 95 53.58 -65.43 -19.00
CA ARG A 95 54.77 -64.56 -18.97
C ARG A 95 54.50 -63.23 -19.62
N GLU A 96 53.69 -63.21 -20.67
CA GLU A 96 53.22 -62.01 -21.35
C GLU A 96 52.34 -61.19 -20.39
N GLU A 97 51.33 -61.79 -19.74
CA GLU A 97 50.56 -61.16 -18.65
C GLU A 97 51.44 -60.61 -17.52
N CYS A 98 52.45 -61.38 -17.07
CA CYS A 98 53.40 -60.92 -16.05
C CYS A 98 54.33 -59.80 -16.55
N HIS A 99 54.65 -59.75 -17.84
CA HIS A 99 55.43 -58.68 -18.45
C HIS A 99 54.58 -57.42 -18.57
N ASP A 100 53.35 -57.54 -19.06
CA ASP A 100 52.35 -56.48 -19.17
C ASP A 100 52.00 -55.88 -17.80
N GLY A 101 51.80 -56.72 -16.78
CA GLY A 101 51.60 -56.28 -15.40
C GLY A 101 52.80 -55.51 -14.84
N ARG A 102 54.02 -55.95 -15.15
CA ARG A 102 55.25 -55.22 -14.81
C ARG A 102 55.39 -53.91 -15.57
N LEU A 103 55.07 -53.87 -16.87
CA LEU A 103 55.07 -52.64 -17.67
C LEU A 103 54.05 -51.62 -17.14
N LYS A 104 52.84 -52.07 -16.78
CA LYS A 104 51.80 -51.23 -16.17
C LYS A 104 52.26 -50.68 -14.81
N LEU A 105 52.81 -51.51 -13.93
CA LEU A 105 53.41 -51.07 -12.67
C LEU A 105 54.62 -50.13 -12.87
N GLN A 106 55.44 -50.37 -13.90
CA GLN A 106 56.59 -49.53 -14.21
C GLN A 106 56.19 -48.16 -14.78
N LYS A 107 55.10 -48.07 -15.56
CA LYS A 107 54.51 -46.78 -15.98
C LYS A 107 53.93 -45.97 -14.82
N ILE A 108 53.39 -46.65 -13.80
CA ILE A 108 52.86 -46.01 -12.58
C ILE A 108 54.00 -45.57 -11.65
N SER A 109 55.06 -46.37 -11.50
CA SER A 109 56.17 -46.11 -10.57
C SER A 109 57.33 -45.30 -11.16
N GLY A 110 57.54 -45.34 -12.47
CA GLY A 110 58.47 -44.52 -13.23
C GLY A 110 57.66 -43.56 -14.09
N GLY A 111 57.28 -42.43 -13.49
CA GLY A 111 56.13 -41.67 -13.96
C GLY A 111 56.33 -40.96 -15.30
N ASP A 112 55.34 -41.11 -16.18
CA ASP A 112 55.09 -40.17 -17.28
C ASP A 112 53.59 -39.86 -17.47
N SER A 113 52.81 -39.96 -16.38
CA SER A 113 51.39 -39.55 -16.34
C SER A 113 51.20 -38.10 -16.82
N ALA A 114 52.22 -37.26 -16.68
CA ALA A 114 52.28 -35.91 -17.22
C ALA A 114 52.09 -35.85 -18.75
N HIS A 115 52.59 -36.83 -19.50
CA HIS A 115 52.40 -36.97 -20.94
C HIS A 115 51.03 -37.55 -21.30
N GLU A 116 50.53 -38.55 -20.56
CA GLU A 116 49.19 -39.10 -20.78
C GLU A 116 48.09 -38.05 -20.47
N ILE A 117 48.20 -37.31 -19.37
CA ILE A 117 47.33 -36.17 -19.02
C ILE A 117 47.42 -35.06 -20.08
N ARG A 118 48.61 -34.79 -20.63
CA ARG A 118 48.78 -33.82 -21.72
C ARG A 118 48.03 -34.23 -22.99
N ASN A 119 48.05 -35.52 -23.34
CA ASN A 119 47.31 -36.04 -24.48
C ASN A 119 45.78 -36.02 -24.23
N MET A 120 45.33 -36.48 -23.06
CA MET A 120 43.90 -36.55 -22.71
C MET A 120 43.25 -35.16 -22.53
N LEU A 121 43.99 -34.17 -22.04
CA LEU A 121 43.53 -32.78 -21.87
C LEU A 121 44.03 -31.84 -22.97
N SER A 122 44.36 -32.36 -24.15
CA SER A 122 44.89 -31.62 -25.33
C SER A 122 44.17 -30.28 -25.58
N ASN A 123 42.84 -30.31 -25.58
CA ASN A 123 41.96 -29.18 -25.87
C ASN A 123 41.84 -28.17 -24.70
N HIS A 124 42.39 -28.48 -23.52
CA HIS A 124 42.19 -27.74 -22.27
C HIS A 124 43.53 -27.44 -21.58
N THR A 125 44.36 -26.62 -22.23
CA THR A 125 45.72 -26.25 -21.79
C THR A 125 45.80 -25.63 -20.39
N ALA A 126 44.73 -24.97 -19.92
CA ALA A 126 44.65 -24.49 -18.53
C ALA A 126 44.54 -25.63 -17.51
N MET A 127 43.76 -26.67 -17.84
CA MET A 127 43.58 -27.86 -17.00
C MET A 127 44.86 -28.72 -17.03
N GLN A 128 45.48 -28.91 -18.21
CA GLN A 128 46.81 -29.54 -18.33
C GLN A 128 47.81 -28.92 -17.34
N ARG A 129 47.96 -27.59 -17.33
CA ARG A 129 48.92 -26.89 -16.47
C ARG A 129 48.63 -27.03 -14.97
N LEU A 130 47.35 -27.15 -14.59
CA LEU A 130 46.93 -27.37 -13.22
C LEU A 130 47.22 -28.81 -12.75
N PHE A 131 46.98 -29.78 -13.62
CA PHE A 131 47.00 -31.21 -13.32
C PHE A 131 48.31 -31.94 -13.69
N HIS A 132 49.25 -31.27 -14.36
CA HIS A 132 50.52 -31.81 -14.89
C HIS A 132 51.37 -32.64 -13.90
N LYS A 133 51.18 -32.48 -12.59
CA LYS A 133 51.93 -33.17 -11.53
C LYS A 133 51.10 -34.08 -10.63
N MET A 134 49.82 -34.31 -10.95
CA MET A 134 48.92 -35.19 -10.18
C MET A 134 48.76 -36.55 -10.89
N PRO A 135 48.54 -37.65 -10.15
CA PRO A 135 48.16 -38.93 -10.74
C PRO A 135 46.74 -38.86 -11.34
N ILE A 136 46.49 -39.64 -12.40
CA ILE A 136 45.29 -39.54 -13.25
C ILE A 136 43.98 -39.65 -12.45
N ASP A 137 43.92 -40.53 -11.45
CA ASP A 137 42.72 -40.73 -10.62
C ASP A 137 42.34 -39.46 -9.84
N GLN A 138 43.35 -38.79 -9.26
CA GLN A 138 43.14 -37.50 -8.57
C GLN A 138 42.79 -36.38 -9.54
N VAL A 139 43.20 -36.47 -10.81
CA VAL A 139 42.79 -35.52 -11.84
C VAL A 139 41.31 -35.67 -12.17
N ALA A 140 40.81 -36.91 -12.28
CA ALA A 140 39.38 -37.18 -12.45
C ALA A 140 38.57 -36.63 -11.25
N ASP A 141 38.94 -36.98 -10.01
CA ASP A 141 38.29 -36.48 -8.79
C ASP A 141 38.23 -34.95 -8.73
N ASN A 142 39.33 -34.26 -9.05
CA ASN A 142 39.36 -32.79 -9.06
C ASN A 142 38.54 -32.18 -10.20
N ILE A 143 38.49 -32.82 -11.37
CA ILE A 143 37.64 -32.39 -12.49
C ILE A 143 36.17 -32.53 -12.11
N ASP A 144 35.75 -33.64 -11.51
CA ASP A 144 34.37 -33.86 -11.07
C ASP A 144 33.98 -32.95 -9.91
N GLN A 145 34.85 -32.72 -8.93
CA GLN A 145 34.62 -31.73 -7.86
C GLN A 145 34.48 -30.31 -8.42
N SER A 146 35.32 -29.91 -9.39
CA SER A 146 35.22 -28.59 -10.02
C SER A 146 33.96 -28.45 -10.87
N THR A 147 33.57 -29.52 -11.58
CA THR A 147 32.35 -29.59 -12.39
C THR A 147 31.10 -29.58 -11.52
N PHE A 148 31.10 -30.28 -10.38
CA PHE A 148 30.03 -30.24 -9.39
C PHE A 148 29.88 -28.84 -8.79
N ALA A 149 30.99 -28.16 -8.45
CA ALA A 149 30.95 -26.78 -7.97
C ALA A 149 30.39 -25.81 -9.01
N LEU A 150 30.79 -25.94 -10.28
CA LEU A 150 30.28 -25.13 -11.40
C LEU A 150 28.79 -25.40 -11.69
N ARG A 151 28.34 -26.67 -11.68
CA ARG A 151 26.92 -27.04 -11.79
C ARG A 151 26.11 -26.43 -10.63
N LYS A 152 26.57 -26.58 -9.39
CA LYS A 152 25.93 -26.02 -8.19
C LYS A 152 25.77 -24.50 -8.24
N GLU A 153 26.79 -23.76 -8.69
CA GLU A 153 26.67 -22.30 -8.86
C GLU A 153 25.81 -21.93 -10.08
N ARG A 154 25.82 -22.70 -11.18
CA ARG A 154 24.88 -22.52 -12.31
C ARG A 154 23.44 -22.66 -11.85
N ASP A 155 23.11 -23.72 -11.12
CA ASP A 155 21.74 -24.03 -10.68
C ASP A 155 21.25 -23.02 -9.63
N ARG A 156 22.16 -22.54 -8.77
CA ARG A 156 21.95 -21.40 -7.87
C ARG A 156 21.67 -20.10 -8.64
N LEU A 157 22.43 -19.80 -9.69
CA LEU A 157 22.22 -18.62 -10.54
C LEU A 157 20.91 -18.71 -11.32
N GLN A 158 20.54 -19.90 -11.81
CA GLN A 158 19.25 -20.16 -12.45
C GLN A 158 18.09 -19.95 -11.48
N SER A 159 18.14 -20.52 -10.27
CA SER A 159 17.15 -20.28 -9.21
C SER A 159 17.04 -18.78 -8.87
N ARG A 160 18.17 -18.06 -8.82
CA ARG A 160 18.15 -16.61 -8.59
C ARG A 160 17.57 -15.82 -9.76
N LEU A 161 17.84 -16.23 -11.00
CA LEU A 161 17.27 -15.65 -12.21
C LEU A 161 15.75 -15.85 -12.24
N GLU A 162 15.26 -17.03 -11.86
CA GLU A 162 13.83 -17.30 -11.70
C GLU A 162 13.17 -16.44 -10.61
N GLN A 163 13.80 -16.31 -9.43
CA GLN A 163 13.31 -15.41 -8.38
C GLN A 163 13.19 -13.97 -8.89
N LEU A 164 14.17 -13.50 -9.67
CA LEU A 164 14.15 -12.16 -10.26
C LEU A 164 13.09 -12.01 -11.35
N LYS A 165 12.88 -13.03 -12.21
CA LYS A 165 11.76 -13.06 -13.17
C LYS A 165 10.41 -13.01 -12.46
N ARG A 166 10.18 -13.85 -11.43
CA ARG A 166 8.94 -13.87 -10.64
C ARG A 166 8.67 -12.49 -10.00
N LYS A 167 9.69 -11.84 -9.43
CA LYS A 167 9.58 -10.47 -8.90
C LYS A 167 9.32 -9.41 -9.96
N LEU A 168 9.92 -9.54 -11.15
CA LEU A 168 9.68 -8.65 -12.27
C LEU A 168 8.23 -8.77 -12.76
N TYR A 169 7.69 -9.98 -12.91
CA TYR A 169 6.29 -10.19 -13.26
C TYR A 169 5.32 -9.66 -12.19
N GLN A 170 5.62 -9.84 -10.90
CA GLN A 170 4.85 -9.23 -9.81
C GLN A 170 4.83 -7.70 -9.93
N LEU A 171 6.00 -7.06 -10.10
CA LEU A 171 6.09 -5.61 -10.27
C LEU A 171 5.42 -5.10 -11.56
N GLN A 172 5.36 -5.90 -12.63
CA GLN A 172 4.59 -5.59 -13.84
C GLN A 172 3.08 -5.67 -13.60
N ILE A 173 2.60 -6.68 -12.86
CA ILE A 173 1.19 -6.83 -12.47
C ILE A 173 0.78 -5.69 -11.52
N ASP A 174 1.62 -5.34 -10.55
CA ASP A 174 1.32 -4.27 -9.61
C ASP A 174 1.42 -2.89 -10.29
N ARG A 175 2.32 -2.71 -11.27
CA ARG A 175 2.31 -1.55 -12.16
C ARG A 175 1.01 -1.47 -12.96
N SER A 176 0.58 -2.54 -13.64
CA SER A 176 -0.64 -2.48 -14.47
C SER A 176 -1.91 -2.33 -13.62
N ARG A 177 -1.93 -2.87 -12.39
CA ARG A 177 -2.94 -2.56 -11.38
C ARG A 177 -2.95 -1.07 -11.01
N LEU A 178 -1.79 -0.47 -10.77
CA LEU A 178 -1.70 0.96 -10.46
C LEU A 178 -2.08 1.83 -11.67
N GLU A 179 -1.69 1.48 -12.89
CA GLU A 179 -2.10 2.18 -14.11
C GLU A 179 -3.62 2.07 -14.34
N ASN A 180 -4.21 0.89 -14.13
CA ASN A 180 -5.65 0.69 -14.17
C ASN A 180 -6.37 1.48 -13.06
N ARG A 181 -5.88 1.48 -11.81
CA ARG A 181 -6.46 2.29 -10.73
C ARG A 181 -6.34 3.78 -11.05
N ILE A 182 -5.18 4.25 -11.54
CA ILE A 182 -5.00 5.65 -11.93
C ILE A 182 -5.99 6.05 -13.03
N LYS A 183 -6.20 5.18 -14.03
CA LYS A 183 -7.13 5.43 -15.13
C LYS A 183 -8.60 5.38 -14.69
N TYR A 184 -9.02 4.31 -14.02
CA TYR A 184 -10.43 4.06 -13.72
C TYR A 184 -10.91 4.69 -12.40
N GLU A 185 -10.06 4.95 -11.41
CA GLU A 185 -10.46 5.65 -10.16
C GLU A 185 -10.35 7.17 -10.26
N ASN A 186 -9.52 7.74 -11.16
CA ASN A 186 -9.40 9.19 -11.32
C ASN A 186 -10.11 9.77 -12.56
N GLU A 187 -10.14 9.08 -13.71
CA GLU A 187 -10.87 9.58 -14.89
C GLU A 187 -12.37 9.26 -14.81
N PHE A 188 -12.74 8.12 -14.20
CA PHE A 188 -14.12 7.70 -13.99
C PHE A 188 -14.53 7.77 -12.52
N VAL A 189 -14.61 8.98 -11.98
CA VAL A 189 -15.38 9.21 -10.74
C VAL A 189 -16.86 9.01 -11.07
N LEU A 190 -17.39 7.81 -10.81
CA LEU A 190 -18.81 7.52 -10.99
C LEU A 190 -19.65 8.56 -10.24
N GLU A 191 -20.62 9.16 -10.92
CA GLU A 191 -21.52 10.11 -10.28
C GLU A 191 -22.28 9.43 -9.13
N GLU A 192 -22.52 8.13 -9.25
CA GLU A 192 -23.14 7.24 -8.25
C GLU A 192 -22.36 7.26 -6.94
N GLU A 193 -21.03 7.33 -7.00
CA GLU A 193 -20.18 7.38 -5.81
C GLU A 193 -20.21 8.78 -5.18
N ILE A 194 -20.24 9.86 -5.98
CA ILE A 194 -20.46 11.23 -5.47
C ILE A 194 -21.84 11.32 -4.80
N LYS A 195 -22.89 10.81 -5.46
CA LYS A 195 -24.26 10.73 -4.95
C LYS A 195 -24.30 9.91 -3.65
N ALA A 196 -23.59 8.79 -3.57
CA ALA A 196 -23.48 7.97 -2.36
C ALA A 196 -22.76 8.71 -1.21
N ARG A 197 -21.62 9.35 -1.46
CA ARG A 197 -20.91 10.17 -0.45
C ARG A 197 -21.80 11.31 0.07
N ILE A 198 -22.58 11.95 -0.81
CA ILE A 198 -23.56 12.99 -0.44
C ILE A 198 -24.71 12.41 0.41
N LEU A 199 -25.25 11.24 0.04
CA LEU A 199 -26.29 10.55 0.81
C LEU A 199 -25.77 10.11 2.19
N GLN A 200 -24.54 9.61 2.28
CA GLN A 200 -23.92 9.23 3.55
C GLN A 200 -23.70 10.47 4.44
N LYS A 201 -23.18 11.58 3.91
CA LYS A 201 -23.08 12.85 4.67
C LYS A 201 -24.43 13.38 5.13
N LYS A 202 -25.51 13.20 4.34
CA LYS A 202 -26.89 13.51 4.76
C LYS A 202 -27.38 12.57 5.87
N LEU A 203 -27.08 11.27 5.78
CA LEU A 203 -27.39 10.28 6.80
C LEU A 203 -26.69 10.60 8.12
N ASP A 204 -25.38 10.88 8.09
CA ASP A 204 -24.58 11.26 9.26
C ASP A 204 -25.17 12.50 9.95
N CYS A 205 -25.47 13.55 9.18
CA CYS A 205 -26.16 14.75 9.67
C CYS A 205 -27.52 14.43 10.32
N SER A 206 -28.29 13.50 9.72
CA SER A 206 -29.54 13.02 10.30
C SER A 206 -29.31 12.27 11.62
N THR A 207 -28.29 11.39 11.73
CA THR A 207 -27.99 10.71 13.00
C THR A 207 -27.57 11.70 14.10
N VAL A 208 -26.84 12.76 13.77
CA VAL A 208 -26.48 13.82 14.72
C VAL A 208 -27.73 14.58 15.19
N LYS A 209 -28.66 14.92 14.28
CA LYS A 209 -29.96 15.50 14.66
C LYS A 209 -30.77 14.56 15.57
N VAL A 210 -30.83 13.27 15.26
CA VAL A 210 -31.53 12.27 16.10
C VAL A 210 -30.87 12.15 17.49
N ARG A 211 -29.53 12.21 17.59
CA ARG A 211 -28.84 12.26 18.89
C ARG A 211 -29.21 13.53 19.67
N ALA A 212 -29.19 14.70 19.03
CA ALA A 212 -29.58 15.96 19.66
C ALA A 212 -31.03 15.95 20.15
N ILE A 213 -31.98 15.46 19.33
CA ILE A 213 -33.39 15.30 19.70
C ILE A 213 -33.55 14.33 20.88
N LYS A 214 -32.79 13.22 20.93
CA LYS A 214 -32.77 12.32 22.09
C LYS A 214 -32.28 13.03 23.35
N THR A 215 -31.20 13.80 23.28
CA THR A 215 -30.70 14.60 24.42
C THR A 215 -31.76 15.60 24.90
N ILE A 216 -32.36 16.37 23.99
CA ILE A 216 -33.43 17.33 24.28
C ILE A 216 -34.65 16.65 24.93
N ASN A 217 -35.06 15.48 24.44
CA ASN A 217 -36.13 14.69 25.06
C ASN A 217 -35.75 14.23 26.48
N THR A 218 -34.50 13.82 26.72
CA THR A 218 -34.05 13.46 28.07
C THR A 218 -33.94 14.67 29.00
N THR A 219 -33.64 15.88 28.52
CA THR A 219 -33.69 17.09 29.36
C THR A 219 -35.12 17.51 29.68
N TYR A 220 -36.06 17.47 28.73
CA TYR A 220 -37.47 17.70 29.02
C TYR A 220 -38.03 16.66 30.01
N LYS A 221 -37.66 15.38 29.90
CA LYS A 221 -38.03 14.34 30.88
C LYS A 221 -37.41 14.54 32.26
N LYS A 222 -36.31 15.30 32.39
CA LYS A 222 -35.79 15.74 33.70
C LYS A 222 -36.58 16.95 34.22
N MET A 223 -36.86 17.94 33.37
CA MET A 223 -37.66 19.12 33.73
C MET A 223 -39.05 18.72 34.24
N VAL A 224 -39.77 17.82 33.54
CA VAL A 224 -41.08 17.32 33.98
C VAL A 224 -41.00 16.59 35.33
N ARG A 225 -39.91 15.85 35.61
CA ARG A 225 -39.72 15.21 36.92
C ARG A 225 -39.51 16.24 38.03
N ILE A 226 -38.75 17.31 37.77
CA ILE A 226 -38.54 18.39 38.74
C ILE A 226 -39.88 19.09 39.01
N LEU A 227 -40.64 19.44 37.96
CA LEU A 227 -41.95 20.08 38.13
C LEU A 227 -42.94 19.22 38.94
N VAL A 228 -42.93 17.89 38.78
CA VAL A 228 -43.74 16.97 39.60
C VAL A 228 -43.21 16.86 41.05
N GLN A 229 -41.90 17.03 41.27
CA GLN A 229 -41.35 17.13 42.63
C GLN A 229 -41.70 18.47 43.29
N ASP A 230 -41.74 19.55 42.52
CA ASP A 230 -42.18 20.88 42.98
C ASP A 230 -43.69 20.87 43.29
N GLU A 231 -44.51 20.24 42.46
CA GLU A 231 -45.96 20.02 42.67
C GLU A 231 -46.22 19.30 44.02
N ILE A 232 -45.54 18.17 44.25
CA ILE A 232 -45.60 17.40 45.51
C ILE A 232 -45.05 18.21 46.71
N TYR A 233 -44.17 19.20 46.49
CA TYR A 233 -43.65 20.08 47.54
C TYR A 233 -44.62 21.22 47.90
N TYR A 234 -45.33 21.78 46.92
CA TYR A 234 -46.27 22.88 47.15
C TYR A 234 -47.66 22.41 47.61
N GLU A 235 -48.11 21.21 47.24
CA GLU A 235 -49.42 20.66 47.65
C GLU A 235 -49.62 20.65 49.19
N PRO A 236 -48.67 20.18 50.03
CA PRO A 236 -48.78 20.30 51.49
C PRO A 236 -48.86 21.75 52.00
N ILE A 237 -48.21 22.70 51.33
CA ILE A 237 -48.23 24.12 51.72
C ILE A 237 -49.60 24.73 51.42
N LEU A 238 -50.19 24.40 50.27
CA LEU A 238 -51.53 24.84 49.89
C LEU A 238 -52.59 24.25 50.83
N ASN A 239 -52.53 22.95 51.12
CA ASN A 239 -53.43 22.31 52.07
C ASN A 239 -53.36 22.94 53.47
N SER A 240 -52.15 23.28 53.95
CA SER A 240 -51.98 24.00 55.23
C SER A 240 -52.56 25.42 55.21
N LEU A 241 -52.59 26.09 54.06
CA LEU A 241 -53.20 27.42 53.92
C LEU A 241 -54.73 27.34 53.84
N ASP A 242 -55.30 26.29 53.23
CA ASP A 242 -56.73 26.04 53.25
C ASP A 242 -57.22 25.70 54.68
N ASP A 243 -56.47 24.90 55.44
CA ASP A 243 -56.74 24.66 56.87
C ASP A 243 -56.70 25.97 57.69
N ASP A 244 -55.69 26.83 57.48
CA ASP A 244 -55.61 28.17 58.08
C ASP A 244 -56.82 29.05 57.72
N ILE A 245 -57.30 29.00 56.46
CA ILE A 245 -58.50 29.74 56.02
C ILE A 245 -59.76 29.21 56.72
N VAL A 246 -59.87 27.90 56.91
CA VAL A 246 -60.98 27.28 57.65
C VAL A 246 -60.93 27.70 59.12
N ASP A 247 -59.75 27.77 59.76
CA ASP A 247 -59.60 28.20 61.15
C ASP A 247 -59.82 29.69 61.36
N GLN A 248 -59.34 30.54 60.45
CA GLN A 248 -59.70 31.96 60.44
C GLN A 248 -61.21 32.14 60.28
N THR A 249 -61.87 31.35 59.42
CA THR A 249 -63.32 31.34 59.25
C THR A 249 -64.06 30.87 60.51
N ARG A 250 -63.54 29.84 61.22
CA ARG A 250 -64.06 29.40 62.53
C ARG A 250 -63.92 30.50 63.58
N MET A 251 -62.78 31.18 63.65
CA MET A 251 -62.54 32.26 64.62
C MET A 251 -63.39 33.52 64.33
N ILE A 252 -63.57 33.90 63.05
CA ILE A 252 -64.47 35.00 62.66
C ILE A 252 -65.92 34.71 63.07
N LYS A 253 -66.41 33.48 62.86
CA LYS A 253 -67.74 33.06 63.32
C LYS A 253 -67.87 33.18 64.84
N PHE A 254 -66.92 32.65 65.60
CA PHE A 254 -66.89 32.77 67.05
C PHE A 254 -66.90 34.23 67.54
N ILE A 255 -66.15 35.13 66.88
CA ILE A 255 -66.15 36.57 67.18
C ILE A 255 -67.52 37.21 66.89
N ILE A 256 -68.21 36.79 65.82
CA ILE A 256 -69.57 37.25 65.50
C ILE A 256 -70.58 36.73 66.53
N ASP A 257 -70.52 35.44 66.88
CA ASP A 257 -71.43 34.79 67.83
C ASP A 257 -71.28 35.36 69.26
N LEU A 258 -70.06 35.79 69.64
CA LEU A 258 -69.80 36.52 70.89
C LEU A 258 -70.20 38.01 70.79
N GLY A 259 -69.96 38.62 69.62
CA GLY A 259 -70.19 40.04 69.37
C GLY A 259 -71.67 40.42 69.27
N LEU A 260 -72.52 39.57 68.69
CA LEU A 260 -73.95 39.83 68.54
C LEU A 260 -74.68 40.01 69.89
N PRO A 261 -74.53 39.13 70.89
CA PRO A 261 -75.06 39.35 72.24
C PRO A 261 -74.52 40.62 72.92
N ALA A 262 -73.24 40.95 72.73
CA ALA A 262 -72.64 42.16 73.29
C ALA A 262 -73.24 43.44 72.65
N ILE A 263 -73.41 43.44 71.33
CA ILE A 263 -74.05 44.51 70.57
C ILE A 263 -75.52 44.67 70.97
N ASP A 264 -76.26 43.57 71.16
CA ASP A 264 -77.66 43.64 71.57
C ASP A 264 -77.83 44.08 73.04
N ARG A 265 -76.93 43.67 73.94
CA ARG A 265 -76.85 44.22 75.30
C ARG A 265 -76.55 45.73 75.25
N PHE A 266 -75.65 46.18 74.38
CA PHE A 266 -75.38 47.61 74.17
C PHE A 266 -76.60 48.37 73.59
N LYS A 267 -77.34 47.80 72.64
CA LYS A 267 -78.62 48.35 72.15
C LYS A 267 -79.66 48.43 73.27
N GLN A 268 -79.74 47.43 74.16
CA GLN A 268 -80.63 47.45 75.32
C GLN A 268 -80.27 48.57 76.29
N LEU A 269 -78.99 48.69 76.70
CA LEU A 269 -78.53 49.82 77.52
C LEU A 269 -78.82 51.16 76.85
N LYS A 270 -78.52 51.32 75.55
CA LYS A 270 -78.80 52.58 74.81
C LYS A 270 -80.30 52.93 74.77
N ARG A 271 -81.19 51.94 74.74
CA ARG A 271 -82.65 52.14 74.87
C ARG A 271 -83.05 52.49 76.32
N GLN A 272 -82.40 51.92 77.33
CA GLN A 272 -82.62 52.25 78.74
C GLN A 272 -82.16 53.69 79.04
N PHE A 273 -80.97 54.09 78.58
CA PHE A 273 -80.48 55.47 78.67
C PHE A 273 -81.44 56.46 78.01
N ARG A 274 -81.86 56.23 76.75
CA ARG A 274 -82.85 57.10 76.09
C ARG A 274 -84.16 57.25 76.86
N ARG A 275 -84.72 56.14 77.40
CA ARG A 275 -85.93 56.20 78.24
C ARG A 275 -85.71 56.99 79.55
N LEU A 276 -84.48 57.04 80.05
CA LEU A 276 -84.11 57.80 81.25
C LEU A 276 -83.87 59.28 80.92
N GLU A 277 -83.28 59.59 79.76
CA GLU A 277 -83.20 60.94 79.18
C GLU A 277 -84.59 61.52 78.86
N GLU A 278 -85.47 60.74 78.23
CA GLU A 278 -86.86 61.12 77.93
C GLU A 278 -87.64 61.43 79.22
N ARG A 279 -87.46 60.62 80.27
CA ARG A 279 -88.05 60.87 81.60
C ARG A 279 -87.47 62.12 82.25
N SER A 280 -86.14 62.27 82.29
CA SER A 280 -85.52 63.44 82.92
C SER A 280 -85.84 64.74 82.17
N HIS A 281 -85.96 64.70 80.84
CA HIS A 281 -86.47 65.81 80.03
C HIS A 281 -87.96 66.08 80.28
N ALA A 282 -88.80 65.06 80.45
CA ALA A 282 -90.21 65.24 80.81
C ALA A 282 -90.37 65.87 82.19
N ASP A 283 -89.62 65.40 83.20
CA ASP A 283 -89.60 65.95 84.56
C ASP A 283 -89.05 67.39 84.58
N PHE A 284 -88.02 67.67 83.77
CA PHE A 284 -87.46 69.01 83.61
C PHE A 284 -88.42 69.95 82.88
N GLN A 285 -89.12 69.48 81.84
CA GLN A 285 -90.19 70.25 81.19
C GLN A 285 -91.39 70.47 82.11
N ALA A 286 -91.75 69.50 82.97
CA ALA A 286 -92.80 69.67 83.97
C ALA A 286 -92.42 70.75 84.99
N LYS A 287 -91.17 70.72 85.49
CA LYS A 287 -90.60 71.78 86.36
C LYS A 287 -90.58 73.14 85.65
N ILE A 288 -90.19 73.20 84.38
CA ILE A 288 -90.23 74.44 83.57
C ILE A 288 -91.68 74.94 83.39
N LYS A 289 -92.64 74.06 83.10
CA LYS A 289 -94.06 74.43 82.95
C LYS A 289 -94.63 74.98 84.26
N PHE A 290 -94.37 74.33 85.38
CA PHE A 290 -94.75 74.81 86.72
C PHE A 290 -94.15 76.20 87.02
N VAL A 291 -92.86 76.41 86.72
CA VAL A 291 -92.19 77.73 86.83
C VAL A 291 -92.72 78.76 85.83
N ALA A 292 -93.22 78.34 84.67
CA ALA A 292 -93.82 79.22 83.65
C ALA A 292 -95.27 79.61 83.96
N GLU A 293 -96.05 78.71 84.57
CA GLU A 293 -97.40 78.95 85.08
C GLU A 293 -97.35 79.95 86.24
N LEU A 294 -96.39 79.79 87.16
CA LEU A 294 -96.06 80.79 88.20
C LEU A 294 -95.61 82.16 87.64
N ARG A 295 -95.28 82.26 86.35
CA ARG A 295 -94.75 83.49 85.71
C ARG A 295 -95.74 84.24 84.80
N ARG A 296 -96.94 83.73 84.51
CA ARG A 296 -97.81 84.29 83.46
C ARG A 296 -99.02 85.09 83.95
N ARG A 297 -98.86 86.42 84.04
CA ARG A 297 -99.97 87.41 84.01
C ARG A 297 -99.91 88.25 82.72
N ARG A 298 -100.82 88.00 81.77
CA ARG A 298 -101.15 88.82 80.55
C ARG A 298 -99.94 88.96 79.56
N THR A 299 -100.05 89.31 78.26
CA THR A 299 -101.14 89.92 77.44
C THR A 299 -100.94 89.64 75.91
N PHE A 300 -102.03 89.70 75.11
CA PHE A 300 -102.12 90.06 73.65
C PHE A 300 -101.63 89.13 72.48
N VAL A 301 -101.94 89.52 71.22
CA VAL A 301 -102.12 88.71 69.97
C VAL A 301 -101.70 89.46 68.66
N PRO A 302 -101.09 88.84 67.60
CA PRO A 302 -101.58 88.91 66.17
C PRO A 302 -101.19 87.74 65.17
N LEU A 303 -101.56 87.83 63.86
CA LEU A 303 -101.41 86.87 62.70
C LEU A 303 -101.10 87.63 61.33
N PRO A 304 -101.24 87.18 60.03
CA PRO A 304 -101.48 85.87 59.31
C PRO A 304 -100.70 85.64 57.94
N ALA A 305 -100.96 84.55 57.15
CA ALA A 305 -100.47 84.21 55.75
C ALA A 305 -101.22 82.95 55.14
N LYS A 306 -101.11 82.34 53.92
CA LYS A 306 -100.80 82.55 52.44
C LYS A 306 -101.00 81.15 51.69
N ASP A 307 -100.95 80.82 50.36
CA ASP A 307 -100.80 81.41 48.99
C ASP A 307 -101.16 80.39 47.82
N MET A 308 -101.02 80.77 46.53
CA MET A 308 -100.88 79.96 45.23
C MET A 308 -102.05 79.76 44.19
N ARG A 309 -101.76 79.21 42.97
CA ARG A 309 -102.24 79.67 41.59
C ARG A 309 -102.85 78.61 40.56
N GLN A 310 -103.19 79.03 39.30
CA GLN A 310 -103.96 78.35 38.19
C GLN A 310 -103.37 78.47 36.73
N SER A 311 -103.94 77.80 35.68
CA SER A 311 -103.67 77.97 34.20
C SER A 311 -104.71 77.33 33.20
N ILE A 312 -104.89 77.80 31.93
CA ILE A 312 -106.00 77.44 30.94
C ILE A 312 -105.71 77.63 29.38
N ASN A 313 -106.17 76.68 28.51
CA ASN A 313 -106.70 76.62 27.08
C ASN A 313 -106.04 77.17 25.74
N ILE A 314 -106.71 77.07 24.52
CA ILE A 314 -106.49 76.13 23.34
C ILE A 314 -106.66 76.81 21.87
N PRO A 315 -107.25 76.33 20.70
CA PRO A 315 -106.75 76.64 19.29
C PRO A 315 -107.78 77.13 18.18
N GLU A 316 -107.43 77.08 16.85
CA GLU A 316 -108.20 77.65 15.67
C GLU A 316 -108.20 76.82 14.32
N ARG A 317 -108.76 77.32 13.16
CA ARG A 317 -109.35 76.49 12.05
C ARG A 317 -109.52 77.08 10.58
N GLU A 318 -108.98 76.41 9.54
CA GLU A 318 -109.36 76.36 8.05
C GLU A 318 -109.40 77.71 7.20
N ARG A 319 -109.66 77.88 5.86
CA ARG A 319 -109.92 77.06 4.61
C ARG A 319 -109.71 77.85 3.23
N TYR A 320 -109.63 77.14 2.07
CA TYR A 320 -109.81 77.56 0.62
C TYR A 320 -108.81 78.57 -0.07
N MET A 321 -108.78 78.77 -1.42
CA MET A 321 -108.39 77.86 -2.56
C MET A 321 -108.28 78.60 -3.93
N ARG A 322 -107.10 78.67 -4.56
CA ARG A 322 -106.86 78.79 -6.04
C ARG A 322 -105.36 78.66 -6.34
N GLU A 323 -105.03 78.02 -7.47
CA GLU A 323 -103.86 77.12 -7.58
C GLU A 323 -103.87 76.07 -6.45
N THR A 324 -103.97 74.79 -6.78
CA THR A 324 -103.73 73.76 -5.76
C THR A 324 -102.26 73.86 -5.36
N ARG A 325 -101.96 74.06 -4.08
CA ARG A 325 -100.56 74.14 -3.60
C ARG A 325 -99.74 72.96 -4.14
N SER A 326 -100.32 71.76 -4.18
CA SER A 326 -99.70 70.55 -4.74
C SER A 326 -99.18 70.69 -6.17
N MET A 327 -99.72 71.59 -7.01
CA MET A 327 -99.24 71.80 -8.38
C MET A 327 -98.08 72.79 -8.47
N THR A 328 -98.03 73.81 -7.62
CA THR A 328 -96.86 74.69 -7.50
C THR A 328 -95.76 74.03 -6.69
N GLU A 329 -96.10 73.24 -5.68
CA GLU A 329 -95.22 72.29 -4.97
C GLU A 329 -94.61 71.29 -5.96
N LEU A 330 -95.40 70.51 -6.72
CA LEU A 330 -94.87 69.59 -7.75
C LEU A 330 -93.99 70.27 -8.81
N LYS A 331 -94.30 71.52 -9.20
CA LYS A 331 -93.47 72.26 -10.17
C LYS A 331 -92.14 72.71 -9.56
N ASN A 332 -92.16 73.15 -8.30
CA ASN A 332 -90.96 73.50 -7.55
C ASN A 332 -90.11 72.26 -7.23
N GLU A 333 -90.75 71.14 -6.89
CA GLU A 333 -90.12 69.82 -6.74
C GLU A 333 -89.47 69.37 -8.04
N SER A 334 -90.15 69.50 -9.19
CA SER A 334 -89.56 69.18 -10.50
C SER A 334 -88.31 70.00 -10.80
N VAL A 335 -88.31 71.30 -10.49
CA VAL A 335 -87.14 72.18 -10.66
C VAL A 335 -86.03 71.85 -9.65
N ALA A 336 -86.38 71.47 -8.42
CA ALA A 336 -85.43 71.00 -7.42
C ALA A 336 -84.77 69.68 -7.86
N ILE A 337 -85.56 68.72 -8.35
CA ILE A 337 -85.09 67.43 -8.89
C ILE A 337 -84.20 67.65 -10.12
N GLU A 338 -84.56 68.55 -11.04
CA GLU A 338 -83.69 68.92 -12.17
C GLU A 338 -82.35 69.54 -11.69
N LYS A 339 -82.38 70.38 -10.65
CA LYS A 339 -81.17 70.93 -10.04
C LYS A 339 -80.31 69.86 -9.39
N GLU A 340 -80.89 68.97 -8.59
CA GLU A 340 -80.20 67.83 -7.98
C GLU A 340 -79.62 66.87 -9.02
N ILE A 341 -80.35 66.57 -10.10
CA ILE A 341 -79.86 65.74 -11.22
C ILE A 341 -78.66 66.41 -11.91
N ASN A 342 -78.66 67.74 -12.08
CA ASN A 342 -77.52 68.46 -12.66
C ASN A 342 -76.32 68.52 -11.70
N GLU A 343 -76.53 68.68 -10.39
CA GLU A 343 -75.47 68.61 -9.38
C GLU A 343 -74.87 67.20 -9.29
N LEU A 344 -75.71 66.15 -9.30
CA LEU A 344 -75.28 64.75 -9.38
C LEU A 344 -74.54 64.45 -10.69
N LYS A 345 -74.99 64.98 -11.82
CA LYS A 345 -74.33 64.86 -13.13
C LYS A 345 -72.93 65.48 -13.12
N TYR A 346 -72.75 66.63 -12.47
CA TYR A 346 -71.45 67.27 -12.27
C TYR A 346 -70.57 66.41 -11.34
N ASN A 347 -71.07 66.04 -10.17
CA ASN A 347 -70.33 65.26 -9.16
C ASN A 347 -69.92 63.85 -9.63
N THR A 348 -70.62 63.28 -10.61
CA THR A 348 -70.30 61.97 -11.21
C THR A 348 -69.66 62.06 -12.61
N LEU A 349 -69.42 63.28 -13.13
CA LEU A 349 -68.85 63.57 -14.44
C LEU A 349 -69.55 62.82 -15.59
N CYS A 350 -70.88 62.84 -15.61
CA CYS A 350 -71.73 62.16 -16.60
C CYS A 350 -72.15 63.07 -17.75
N ALA A 351 -72.36 62.50 -18.95
CA ALA A 351 -72.95 63.26 -20.06
C ALA A 351 -74.50 63.21 -20.00
N GLN A 352 -75.05 62.06 -19.68
CA GLN A 352 -76.50 61.80 -19.61
C GLN A 352 -76.92 61.33 -18.21
N ALA A 353 -78.15 61.65 -17.78
CA ALA A 353 -78.66 61.28 -16.46
C ALA A 353 -78.67 59.76 -16.23
N ASN A 354 -78.92 58.97 -17.28
CA ASN A 354 -78.96 57.51 -17.23
C ASN A 354 -77.61 56.87 -16.85
N GLU A 355 -76.48 57.57 -17.05
CA GLU A 355 -75.14 57.07 -16.68
C GLU A 355 -74.80 57.23 -15.19
N ILE A 356 -75.52 58.10 -14.46
CA ILE A 356 -75.19 58.52 -13.09
C ILE A 356 -75.17 57.31 -12.15
N TYR A 357 -76.24 56.50 -12.13
CA TYR A 357 -76.32 55.36 -11.21
C TYR A 357 -75.28 54.26 -11.49
N PRO A 358 -75.07 53.78 -12.73
CA PRO A 358 -73.98 52.84 -13.04
C PRO A 358 -72.59 53.37 -12.65
N ARG A 359 -72.27 54.64 -12.95
CA ARG A 359 -70.96 55.23 -12.64
C ARG A 359 -70.78 55.41 -11.14
N ALA A 360 -71.75 55.96 -10.42
CA ALA A 360 -71.72 56.08 -8.95
C ALA A 360 -71.54 54.72 -8.27
N LYS A 361 -72.26 53.69 -8.72
CA LYS A 361 -72.12 52.30 -8.21
C LYS A 361 -70.73 51.72 -8.47
N SER A 362 -70.08 52.10 -9.57
CA SER A 362 -68.68 51.74 -9.85
C SER A 362 -67.67 52.52 -8.99
N GLN A 363 -67.94 53.80 -8.74
CA GLN A 363 -67.10 54.70 -7.95
C GLN A 363 -67.13 54.33 -6.46
N ILE A 364 -68.30 53.98 -5.92
CA ILE A 364 -68.45 53.44 -4.56
C ILE A 364 -67.62 52.15 -4.39
N LYS A 365 -67.65 51.24 -5.38
CA LYS A 365 -66.81 50.03 -5.37
C LYS A 365 -65.31 50.34 -5.39
N LYS A 366 -64.87 51.27 -6.25
CA LYS A 366 -63.47 51.73 -6.31
C LYS A 366 -63.04 52.38 -5.00
N ASN A 367 -63.85 53.27 -4.44
CA ASN A 367 -63.59 53.92 -3.16
C ASN A 367 -63.47 52.89 -2.03
N HIS A 368 -64.34 51.87 -1.97
CA HIS A 368 -64.24 50.82 -0.96
C HIS A 368 -62.97 49.95 -1.12
N GLN A 369 -62.51 49.72 -2.35
CA GLN A 369 -61.21 49.07 -2.61
C GLN A 369 -60.03 49.96 -2.14
N VAL A 370 -60.08 51.27 -2.42
CA VAL A 370 -59.06 52.24 -1.96
C VAL A 370 -59.05 52.36 -0.43
N SER A 371 -60.20 52.46 0.24
CA SER A 371 -60.27 52.47 1.70
C SER A 371 -59.69 51.20 2.32
N ARG A 372 -59.98 50.01 1.75
CA ARG A 372 -59.34 48.75 2.18
C ARG A 372 -57.83 48.77 1.97
N HIS A 373 -57.35 49.30 0.84
CA HIS A 373 -55.91 49.43 0.59
C HIS A 373 -55.23 50.38 1.59
N ILE A 374 -55.87 51.50 1.94
CA ILE A 374 -55.36 52.45 2.94
C ILE A 374 -55.25 51.79 4.32
N VAL A 375 -56.25 51.02 4.75
CA VAL A 375 -56.21 50.27 6.03
C VAL A 375 -55.11 49.21 6.02
N CYS A 376 -54.95 48.46 4.92
CA CYS A 376 -53.85 47.49 4.77
C CYS A 376 -52.47 48.15 4.80
N GLU A 377 -52.32 49.36 4.23
CA GLU A 377 -51.06 50.12 4.27
C GLU A 377 -50.78 50.73 5.65
N HIS A 378 -51.80 51.09 6.43
CA HIS A 378 -51.63 51.50 7.82
C HIS A 378 -51.08 50.34 8.65
N LEU A 379 -51.78 49.19 8.64
CA LEU A 379 -51.34 47.97 9.33
C LEU A 379 -49.93 47.51 8.93
N ARG A 380 -49.52 47.75 7.67
CA ARG A 380 -48.15 47.49 7.20
C ARG A 380 -47.11 48.45 7.81
N ARG A 381 -47.46 49.72 8.04
CA ARG A 381 -46.59 50.69 8.73
C ARG A 381 -46.49 50.38 10.21
N ASP A 382 -47.62 50.17 10.88
CA ASP A 382 -47.69 49.83 12.31
C ASP A 382 -46.76 48.64 12.63
N VAL A 383 -46.88 47.54 11.85
CA VAL A 383 -46.03 46.34 11.99
C VAL A 383 -44.56 46.58 11.61
N MET A 384 -44.24 47.60 10.82
CA MET A 384 -42.85 47.98 10.53
C MET A 384 -42.27 48.87 11.63
N GLU A 385 -43.07 49.74 12.25
CA GLU A 385 -42.70 50.55 13.40
C GLU A 385 -42.48 49.67 14.64
N GLU A 386 -43.35 48.70 14.92
CA GLU A 386 -43.13 47.67 15.96
C GLU A 386 -41.83 46.88 15.73
N LYS A 387 -41.54 46.50 14.48
CA LYS A 387 -40.27 45.83 14.11
C LYS A 387 -39.06 46.73 14.30
N GLN A 388 -39.18 48.02 14.02
CA GLN A 388 -38.09 48.98 14.22
C GLN A 388 -37.85 49.23 15.72
N VAL A 389 -38.91 49.36 16.53
CA VAL A 389 -38.80 49.48 18.00
C VAL A 389 -38.19 48.23 18.62
N SER A 390 -38.66 47.03 18.25
CA SER A 390 -38.12 45.78 18.78
C SER A 390 -36.70 45.47 18.27
N ALA A 391 -36.36 45.83 17.03
CA ALA A 391 -34.97 45.76 16.53
C ALA A 391 -34.05 46.75 17.26
N ASN A 392 -34.53 47.97 17.57
CA ASN A 392 -33.77 48.93 18.38
C ASN A 392 -33.57 48.43 19.81
N MET A 393 -34.61 47.89 20.46
CA MET A 393 -34.47 47.25 21.78
C MET A 393 -33.47 46.10 21.76
N LEU A 394 -33.51 45.23 20.74
CA LEU A 394 -32.52 44.15 20.57
C LEU A 394 -31.10 44.69 20.34
N ARG A 395 -30.94 45.73 19.51
CA ARG A 395 -29.65 46.40 19.29
C ARG A 395 -29.11 46.99 20.59
N ASP A 396 -29.95 47.66 21.37
CA ASP A 396 -29.55 48.34 22.59
C ASP A 396 -29.22 47.33 23.68
N VAL A 397 -30.00 46.24 23.81
CA VAL A 397 -29.66 45.07 24.63
C VAL A 397 -28.33 44.46 24.20
N LEU A 398 -28.04 44.32 22.89
CA LEU A 398 -26.76 43.80 22.41
C LEU A 398 -25.58 44.76 22.70
N VAL A 399 -25.79 46.09 22.61
CA VAL A 399 -24.78 47.09 22.98
C VAL A 399 -24.47 47.05 24.48
N HIS A 400 -25.48 46.88 25.34
CA HIS A 400 -25.28 46.73 26.79
C HIS A 400 -24.79 45.33 27.19
N ASN A 401 -24.93 44.32 26.31
CA ASN A 401 -24.36 42.98 26.46
C ASN A 401 -23.05 42.79 25.66
N LEU A 402 -22.37 43.88 25.26
CA LEU A 402 -20.96 43.85 24.87
C LEU A 402 -20.10 43.57 26.11
N ASN A 403 -20.15 42.34 26.60
CA ASN A 403 -19.35 41.88 27.73
C ASN A 403 -17.87 42.12 27.43
N GLU A 404 -17.15 42.80 28.33
CA GLU A 404 -15.74 43.13 28.12
C GLU A 404 -14.89 41.89 27.84
N GLU A 405 -15.29 40.73 28.38
CA GLU A 405 -14.65 39.44 28.15
C GLU A 405 -14.72 39.00 26.68
N GLU A 406 -15.82 39.29 25.98
CA GLU A 406 -15.96 38.99 24.54
C GLU A 406 -15.08 39.92 23.71
N ILE A 407 -14.93 41.19 24.12
CA ILE A 407 -13.98 42.13 23.49
C ILE A 407 -12.52 41.68 23.72
N LYS A 408 -12.17 41.32 24.96
CA LYS A 408 -10.84 40.77 25.34
C LYS A 408 -10.54 39.46 24.61
N ARG A 409 -11.56 38.63 24.38
CA ARG A 409 -11.48 37.39 23.59
C ARG A 409 -11.26 37.66 22.11
N LEU A 410 -11.95 38.65 21.53
CA LEU A 410 -11.78 39.04 20.12
C LEU A 410 -10.38 39.62 19.87
N THR A 411 -9.89 40.52 20.72
CA THR A 411 -8.52 41.05 20.58
C THR A 411 -7.46 39.96 20.80
N TYR A 412 -7.68 39.02 21.71
CA TYR A 412 -6.80 37.85 21.88
C TYR A 412 -6.80 36.91 20.66
N ILE A 413 -7.95 36.74 19.98
CA ILE A 413 -8.01 36.01 18.71
C ILE A 413 -7.22 36.75 17.60
N GLU A 414 -7.20 38.08 17.61
CA GLU A 414 -6.40 38.87 16.67
C GLU A 414 -4.89 38.81 16.98
N THR A 415 -4.47 38.86 18.25
CA THR A 415 -3.06 38.66 18.61
C THR A 415 -2.58 37.27 18.19
N LEU A 416 -3.36 36.22 18.49
CA LEU A 416 -3.03 34.85 18.06
C LEU A 416 -2.96 34.69 16.54
N ARG A 417 -3.84 35.37 15.78
CA ARG A 417 -3.76 35.38 14.30
C ARG A 417 -2.49 36.03 13.80
N ASN A 418 -2.09 37.15 14.40
CA ASN A 418 -0.88 37.89 14.05
C ASN A 418 0.40 37.12 14.42
N GLU A 419 0.41 36.41 15.56
CA GLU A 419 1.50 35.51 15.96
C GLU A 419 1.64 34.32 15.01
N LEU A 420 0.53 33.62 14.74
CA LEU A 420 0.49 32.48 13.82
C LEU A 420 0.89 32.88 12.38
N GLN A 421 0.61 34.11 11.96
CA GLN A 421 1.09 34.63 10.68
C GLN A 421 2.59 34.92 10.69
N LYS A 422 3.15 35.52 11.74
CA LYS A 422 4.61 35.70 11.90
C LYS A 422 5.33 34.35 11.92
N GLU A 423 4.79 33.34 12.60
CA GLU A 423 5.35 31.98 12.58
C GLU A 423 5.36 31.38 11.16
N LYS A 424 4.31 31.57 10.37
CA LYS A 424 4.25 31.14 8.97
C LYS A 424 5.25 31.89 8.08
N GLU A 425 5.52 33.15 8.35
CA GLU A 425 6.53 33.94 7.64
C GLU A 425 7.93 33.44 7.97
N ILE A 426 8.26 33.27 9.26
CA ILE A 426 9.51 32.62 9.72
C ILE A 426 9.67 31.19 9.15
N GLN A 427 8.58 30.42 9.03
CA GLN A 427 8.60 29.09 8.45
C GLN A 427 8.92 29.12 6.94
N LYS A 428 8.40 30.10 6.19
CA LYS A 428 8.77 30.29 4.77
C LYS A 428 10.23 30.68 4.64
N ASP A 429 10.69 31.68 5.39
CA ASP A 429 12.06 32.19 5.32
C ASP A 429 13.09 31.10 5.66
N THR A 430 12.81 30.30 6.69
CA THR A 430 13.66 29.16 7.05
C THR A 430 13.63 28.04 5.99
N LEU A 431 12.48 27.75 5.37
CA LEU A 431 12.40 26.80 4.26
C LEU A 431 13.15 27.30 3.01
N GLU A 432 13.04 28.58 2.66
CA GLU A 432 13.79 29.17 1.55
C GLU A 432 15.30 29.20 1.83
N TYR A 433 15.72 29.56 3.05
CA TYR A 433 17.10 29.46 3.49
C TYR A 433 17.63 28.02 3.36
N ILE A 434 16.88 27.02 3.84
CA ILE A 434 17.26 25.60 3.72
C ILE A 434 17.34 25.17 2.26
N GLN A 435 16.38 25.54 1.41
CA GLN A 435 16.41 25.23 -0.02
C GLN A 435 17.62 25.87 -0.72
N ASN A 436 17.90 27.15 -0.46
CA ASN A 436 18.99 27.88 -1.11
C ASN A 436 20.36 27.36 -0.63
N ARG A 437 20.49 27.03 0.65
CA ARG A 437 21.64 26.31 1.22
C ARG A 437 21.81 24.92 0.61
N ALA A 438 20.74 24.17 0.39
CA ALA A 438 20.78 22.85 -0.26
C ALA A 438 21.18 22.94 -1.74
N LYS A 439 20.62 23.89 -2.51
CA LYS A 439 21.02 24.20 -3.89
C LYS A 439 22.53 24.52 -3.95
N ALA A 440 23.03 25.36 -3.04
CA ALA A 440 24.44 25.70 -2.95
C ALA A 440 25.34 24.47 -2.65
N PHE A 441 24.96 23.60 -1.70
CA PHE A 441 25.70 22.37 -1.43
C PHE A 441 25.71 21.40 -2.62
N ILE A 442 24.60 21.28 -3.36
CA ILE A 442 24.53 20.45 -4.58
C ILE A 442 25.48 21.00 -5.64
N MET A 443 25.48 22.32 -5.87
CA MET A 443 26.39 22.99 -6.81
C MET A 443 27.86 22.82 -6.41
N MET A 444 28.22 23.05 -5.14
CA MET A 444 29.58 22.83 -4.65
C MET A 444 30.02 21.37 -4.85
N ARG A 445 29.16 20.41 -4.52
CA ARG A 445 29.43 18.97 -4.71
C ARG A 445 29.66 18.63 -6.19
N LEU A 446 28.86 19.19 -7.09
CA LEU A 446 28.94 18.95 -8.54
C LEU A 446 30.20 19.58 -9.15
N CYS A 447 30.54 20.82 -8.79
CA CYS A 447 31.77 21.48 -9.21
C CYS A 447 33.03 20.73 -8.71
N LEU A 448 33.05 20.30 -7.45
CA LEU A 448 34.13 19.47 -6.90
C LEU A 448 34.20 18.09 -7.57
N TRP A 449 33.06 17.54 -8.03
CA TRP A 449 33.02 16.32 -8.83
C TRP A 449 33.66 16.51 -10.21
N ASN A 450 33.30 17.58 -10.93
CA ASN A 450 33.88 17.90 -12.23
C ASN A 450 35.40 18.10 -12.11
N LEU A 451 35.88 18.79 -11.06
CA LEU A 451 37.32 18.90 -10.78
C LEU A 451 37.96 17.54 -10.47
N ALA A 452 37.33 16.68 -9.66
CA ALA A 452 37.86 15.34 -9.36
C ALA A 452 37.96 14.43 -10.61
N GLU A 453 37.07 14.62 -11.58
CA GLU A 453 37.05 13.92 -12.86
C GLU A 453 38.03 14.48 -13.90
N ILE A 454 38.18 15.81 -14.00
CA ILE A 454 39.25 16.43 -14.80
C ILE A 454 40.62 15.96 -14.28
N LEU A 455 40.81 15.93 -12.95
CA LEU A 455 42.06 15.51 -12.32
C LEU A 455 42.24 13.98 -12.26
N ARG A 456 41.39 13.18 -12.93
CA ARG A 456 41.31 11.71 -12.82
C ARG A 456 42.61 10.96 -13.11
N SER A 457 43.41 11.44 -14.05
CA SER A 457 44.70 10.87 -14.48
C SER A 457 45.85 11.06 -13.48
N ILE A 458 45.80 12.12 -12.67
CA ILE A 458 46.89 12.53 -11.76
C ILE A 458 46.97 11.59 -10.55
N ASP A 459 48.20 11.34 -10.07
CA ASP A 459 48.53 10.53 -8.89
C ASP A 459 48.11 9.04 -9.00
N ARG A 460 48.55 8.37 -10.09
CA ARG A 460 48.26 6.94 -10.35
C ARG A 460 49.52 6.15 -10.73
N SER A 461 49.83 5.11 -9.96
CA SER A 461 50.73 4.04 -10.39
C SER A 461 49.98 3.02 -11.27
N PRO A 462 50.60 2.46 -12.33
CA PRO A 462 49.91 1.58 -13.28
C PRO A 462 49.49 0.23 -12.68
N TYR A 463 50.08 -0.18 -11.55
CA TYR A 463 49.94 -1.51 -10.96
C TYR A 463 49.09 -1.59 -9.68
N SER A 464 48.56 -0.48 -9.17
CA SER A 464 47.82 -0.48 -7.90
C SER A 464 46.38 0.01 -8.03
N THR A 465 45.45 -0.93 -8.19
CA THR A 465 44.07 -0.75 -7.71
C THR A 465 43.50 -2.11 -7.31
N ARG A 466 43.94 -2.66 -6.16
CA ARG A 466 43.31 -3.85 -5.56
C ARG A 466 41.80 -3.62 -5.44
N ARG A 467 40.99 -4.33 -6.23
CA ARG A 467 39.54 -4.18 -6.20
C ARG A 467 39.04 -4.82 -4.91
N ARG A 468 38.26 -4.07 -4.11
CA ARG A 468 37.47 -4.68 -3.02
C ARG A 468 36.32 -5.46 -3.64
N TYR A 469 36.60 -6.71 -3.99
CA TYR A 469 35.59 -7.68 -4.41
C TYR A 469 34.52 -7.82 -3.31
N ARG A 470 33.23 -7.72 -3.67
CA ARG A 470 32.11 -7.75 -2.73
C ARG A 470 31.92 -9.10 -2.02
N THR A 471 32.53 -10.17 -2.55
CA THR A 471 32.48 -11.53 -2.03
C THR A 471 33.85 -12.19 -2.13
N SER A 472 34.13 -13.15 -1.25
CA SER A 472 35.37 -13.96 -1.25
C SER A 472 35.57 -14.72 -2.56
N TYR A 473 34.50 -15.25 -3.15
CA TYR A 473 34.52 -16.05 -4.38
C TYR A 473 35.08 -15.31 -5.61
N LEU A 474 34.90 -13.99 -5.69
CA LEU A 474 35.48 -13.18 -6.78
C LEU A 474 36.99 -12.89 -6.61
N ARG A 475 37.62 -13.36 -5.52
CA ARG A 475 39.06 -13.23 -5.25
C ARG A 475 39.90 -14.39 -5.82
N LEU A 476 39.25 -15.39 -6.44
CA LEU A 476 39.89 -16.57 -7.06
C LEU A 476 40.99 -16.16 -8.07
N PRO A 477 42.12 -16.88 -8.17
CA PRO A 477 43.29 -16.45 -8.94
C PRO A 477 43.00 -16.07 -10.40
N LEU A 478 42.16 -16.86 -11.08
CA LEU A 478 41.87 -16.75 -12.50
C LEU A 478 40.85 -15.65 -12.86
N LEU A 479 40.13 -15.11 -11.87
CA LEU A 479 39.11 -14.05 -12.05
C LEU A 479 39.60 -12.65 -11.63
N LYS A 480 40.90 -12.50 -11.38
CA LYS A 480 41.51 -11.23 -11.01
C LYS A 480 41.67 -10.31 -12.21
N PHE A 481 40.67 -9.46 -12.43
CA PHE A 481 40.73 -8.32 -13.37
C PHE A 481 41.89 -7.34 -13.11
N GLU A 482 42.62 -7.50 -12.00
CA GLU A 482 43.87 -6.80 -11.67
C GLU A 482 45.07 -7.25 -12.52
N LEU A 483 44.99 -8.41 -13.19
CA LEU A 483 46.05 -8.94 -14.06
C LEU A 483 46.14 -8.22 -15.43
N TYR A 484 45.08 -7.52 -15.84
CA TYR A 484 45.04 -6.78 -17.10
C TYR A 484 45.38 -5.31 -16.89
N THR A 485 46.34 -4.79 -17.67
CA THR A 485 46.85 -3.40 -17.59
C THR A 485 45.87 -2.37 -18.17
N MET A 486 44.71 -2.21 -17.52
CA MET A 486 43.68 -1.25 -17.94
C MET A 486 44.07 0.20 -17.61
N LEU A 487 44.61 0.88 -18.62
CA LEU A 487 44.85 2.32 -18.62
C LEU A 487 43.52 3.09 -18.50
N ALA A 488 42.51 2.68 -19.28
CA ALA A 488 41.13 3.12 -19.08
C ALA A 488 40.63 2.74 -17.67
N LYS A 489 39.98 3.69 -16.98
CA LYS A 489 39.37 3.50 -15.67
C LYS A 489 37.85 3.60 -15.84
N ALA A 490 37.07 2.82 -15.10
CA ALA A 490 35.63 3.09 -14.93
C ALA A 490 35.41 4.35 -14.06
N PRO A 491 34.23 5.02 -14.14
CA PRO A 491 33.89 6.10 -13.21
C PRO A 491 34.08 5.68 -11.74
N PRO A 492 34.59 6.57 -10.87
CA PRO A 492 34.64 6.29 -9.44
C PRO A 492 33.22 6.11 -8.92
N ILE A 493 32.98 5.05 -8.15
CA ILE A 493 31.71 4.87 -7.45
C ILE A 493 31.53 6.06 -6.50
N PHE A 494 30.35 6.66 -6.55
CA PHE A 494 30.00 7.89 -5.86
C PHE A 494 30.34 7.81 -4.36
N LYS A 495 30.97 8.89 -3.86
CA LYS A 495 31.01 9.23 -2.44
C LYS A 495 30.26 10.53 -2.27
N GLU A 496 29.41 10.59 -1.26
CA GLU A 496 28.49 11.72 -1.07
C GLU A 496 29.13 12.86 -0.26
N ASP A 497 30.17 12.53 0.53
CA ASP A 497 30.90 13.44 1.42
C ASP A 497 31.72 14.50 0.65
N ILE A 498 31.28 15.77 0.73
CA ILE A 498 31.92 16.90 0.03
C ILE A 498 33.37 17.10 0.48
N GLU A 499 33.66 17.05 1.78
CA GLU A 499 35.02 17.22 2.33
C GLU A 499 36.00 16.17 1.79
N LYS A 500 35.56 14.91 1.70
CA LYS A 500 36.42 13.79 1.24
C LYS A 500 36.71 13.90 -0.26
N ILE A 501 35.84 14.55 -1.04
CA ILE A 501 36.11 14.96 -2.42
C ILE A 501 37.08 16.16 -2.43
N MET A 502 36.84 17.18 -1.62
CA MET A 502 37.67 18.39 -1.53
C MET A 502 39.13 18.09 -1.15
N HIS A 503 39.37 17.23 -0.15
CA HIS A 503 40.72 16.78 0.21
C HIS A 503 41.40 15.97 -0.91
N LEU A 504 40.64 15.17 -1.66
CA LEU A 504 41.15 14.42 -2.81
C LEU A 504 41.54 15.36 -3.96
N VAL A 505 40.71 16.37 -4.24
CA VAL A 505 40.99 17.43 -5.24
C VAL A 505 42.21 18.24 -4.81
N LYS A 506 42.28 18.73 -3.56
CA LYS A 506 43.42 19.49 -3.02
C LYS A 506 44.74 18.70 -3.13
N ARG A 507 44.73 17.40 -2.78
CA ARG A 507 45.92 16.53 -2.88
C ARG A 507 46.37 16.32 -4.34
N LYS A 508 45.42 16.22 -5.28
CA LYS A 508 45.73 16.06 -6.72
C LYS A 508 46.21 17.36 -7.36
N LEU A 509 45.58 18.50 -7.05
CA LEU A 509 46.03 19.81 -7.49
C LEU A 509 47.43 20.13 -6.97
N TYR A 510 47.72 19.86 -5.69
CA TYR A 510 49.06 20.04 -5.13
C TYR A 510 50.12 19.24 -5.91
N LYS A 511 49.86 17.96 -6.20
CA LYS A 511 50.77 17.12 -7.01
C LYS A 511 50.88 17.56 -8.47
N LEU A 512 49.81 18.11 -9.06
CA LEU A 512 49.86 18.68 -10.41
C LEU A 512 50.72 19.94 -10.45
N VAL A 513 50.51 20.87 -9.51
CA VAL A 513 51.28 22.12 -9.39
C VAL A 513 52.75 21.81 -9.12
N GLN A 514 53.06 20.89 -8.21
CA GLN A 514 54.43 20.45 -7.94
C GLN A 514 55.08 19.79 -9.17
N ALA A 515 54.35 18.96 -9.91
CA ALA A 515 54.86 18.39 -11.16
C ALA A 515 55.10 19.45 -12.25
N TYR A 516 54.26 20.49 -12.31
CA TYR A 516 54.38 21.60 -13.26
C TYR A 516 55.53 22.55 -12.91
N GLN A 517 55.75 22.82 -11.61
CA GLN A 517 56.92 23.57 -11.11
C GLN A 517 58.25 22.89 -11.45
N ASN A 518 58.25 21.56 -11.57
CA ASN A 518 59.43 20.78 -11.95
C ASN A 518 59.67 20.72 -13.48
N VAL A 519 58.81 21.35 -14.31
CA VAL A 519 59.00 21.44 -15.77
C VAL A 519 59.56 22.83 -16.11
N PRO A 520 60.74 22.94 -16.77
CA PRO A 520 61.27 24.23 -17.16
C PRO A 520 60.37 24.88 -18.22
N LEU A 521 60.09 26.18 -18.03
CA LEU A 521 59.19 26.99 -18.86
C LEU A 521 59.50 26.97 -20.37
N ARG A 522 60.73 26.57 -20.75
CA ARG A 522 61.22 26.52 -22.13
C ARG A 522 60.63 25.37 -22.97
N ASP A 523 60.06 24.35 -22.35
CA ASP A 523 59.52 23.15 -23.03
C ASP A 523 57.99 23.07 -23.06
N LEU A 524 57.28 24.18 -22.80
CA LEU A 524 55.81 24.27 -22.70
C LEU A 524 55.00 23.93 -23.99
N ASN A 525 55.65 23.38 -25.01
CA ASN A 525 55.00 22.99 -26.27
C ASN A 525 54.25 21.67 -26.08
N THR A 526 52.94 21.75 -25.81
CA THR A 526 52.05 20.60 -25.52
C THR A 526 52.13 19.46 -26.53
N LYS A 527 52.46 19.75 -27.81
CA LYS A 527 52.67 18.70 -28.82
C LYS A 527 53.79 17.73 -28.43
N LYS A 528 54.94 18.25 -27.94
CA LYS A 528 56.07 17.40 -27.48
C LYS A 528 55.64 16.40 -26.39
N PHE A 529 54.87 16.86 -25.40
CA PHE A 529 54.39 16.00 -24.30
C PHE A 529 53.34 14.99 -24.77
N VAL A 530 52.49 15.34 -25.74
CA VAL A 530 51.56 14.40 -26.38
C VAL A 530 52.33 13.35 -27.17
N ASP A 531 53.32 13.73 -27.96
CA ASP A 531 54.16 12.82 -28.75
C ASP A 531 55.00 11.91 -27.86
N GLU A 532 55.53 12.43 -26.75
CA GLU A 532 56.29 11.63 -25.78
C GLU A 532 55.38 10.67 -25.00
N TYR A 533 54.20 11.13 -24.57
CA TYR A 533 53.18 10.25 -23.98
C TYR A 533 52.76 9.16 -24.97
N HIS A 534 52.57 9.50 -26.26
CA HIS A 534 52.21 8.56 -27.31
C HIS A 534 53.31 7.54 -27.59
N ARG A 535 54.59 7.95 -27.64
CA ARG A 535 55.74 7.02 -27.71
C ARG A 535 55.79 6.11 -26.49
N ARG A 536 55.80 6.67 -25.27
CA ARG A 536 55.78 5.91 -24.00
C ARG A 536 54.56 4.98 -23.88
N TYR A 537 53.44 5.30 -24.51
CA TYR A 537 52.27 4.42 -24.64
C TYR A 537 52.52 3.30 -25.65
N MET A 538 52.97 3.61 -26.87
CA MET A 538 53.25 2.64 -27.93
C MET A 538 54.35 1.65 -27.53
N ASP A 539 55.41 2.10 -26.86
CA ASP A 539 56.50 1.22 -26.40
C ASP A 539 56.05 0.33 -25.24
N ARG A 540 55.13 0.79 -24.38
CA ARG A 540 54.46 -0.09 -23.40
C ARG A 540 53.49 -1.07 -24.06
N MET A 541 52.77 -0.64 -25.10
CA MET A 541 51.90 -1.53 -25.88
C MET A 541 52.72 -2.60 -26.61
N ARG A 542 53.90 -2.26 -27.15
CA ARG A 542 54.89 -3.21 -27.70
C ARG A 542 55.37 -4.19 -26.63
N LEU A 543 55.82 -3.73 -25.47
CA LEU A 543 56.21 -4.60 -24.35
C LEU A 543 55.08 -5.49 -23.81
N SER A 544 53.81 -5.08 -23.93
CA SER A 544 52.67 -5.98 -23.70
C SER A 544 52.39 -6.91 -24.87
N ALA A 545 52.59 -6.45 -26.10
CA ALA A 545 52.41 -7.22 -27.33
C ALA A 545 53.47 -8.31 -27.50
N ASP A 546 54.70 -8.15 -26.99
CA ASP A 546 55.72 -9.20 -26.98
C ASP A 546 55.42 -10.29 -25.93
N ARG A 547 54.86 -9.88 -24.79
CA ARG A 547 54.32 -10.80 -23.78
C ARG A 547 53.05 -11.50 -24.25
N GLN A 548 52.29 -10.86 -25.14
CA GLN A 548 51.10 -11.44 -25.76
C GLN A 548 51.39 -12.21 -27.04
N SER A 549 52.41 -11.90 -27.84
CA SER A 549 52.77 -12.64 -29.06
C SER A 549 53.29 -14.04 -28.71
N SER A 550 54.01 -14.13 -27.59
CA SER A 550 54.37 -15.38 -26.89
C SER A 550 53.15 -16.12 -26.29
N GLN A 551 51.92 -15.60 -26.48
CA GLN A 551 50.65 -16.15 -26.01
C GLN A 551 49.52 -16.09 -27.07
N LEU A 552 49.79 -15.59 -28.29
CA LEU A 552 48.78 -15.30 -29.33
C LEU A 552 49.20 -15.87 -30.71
N ILE A 553 49.64 -17.12 -30.70
CA ILE A 553 49.42 -18.01 -31.85
C ILE A 553 48.25 -18.93 -31.49
N GLU A 554 47.06 -18.31 -31.33
CA GLU A 554 45.79 -19.01 -31.36
C GLU A 554 45.27 -19.04 -32.81
N PRO A 555 45.23 -20.20 -33.48
CA PRO A 555 44.16 -20.44 -34.44
C PRO A 555 42.84 -20.29 -33.68
N ARG A 556 41.89 -19.53 -34.24
CA ARG A 556 40.60 -19.26 -33.60
C ARG A 556 39.93 -20.57 -33.16
N ILE A 557 39.38 -20.55 -31.95
CA ILE A 557 38.35 -21.51 -31.55
C ILE A 557 37.22 -21.42 -32.58
N SER A 558 37.06 -22.48 -33.38
CA SER A 558 35.82 -22.72 -34.09
C SER A 558 34.81 -23.19 -33.04
N PHE A 559 33.69 -22.49 -32.91
CA PHE A 559 32.56 -23.01 -32.15
C PHE A 559 31.84 -24.00 -33.06
N GLU A 560 31.90 -25.29 -32.74
CA GLU A 560 31.01 -26.30 -33.34
C GLU A 560 29.59 -26.15 -32.77
N ASP A 561 28.95 -25.04 -33.13
CA ASP A 561 27.50 -24.85 -33.10
C ASP A 561 26.95 -24.94 -34.54
N ASP A 562 27.43 -25.93 -35.32
CA ASP A 562 26.98 -26.21 -36.70
C ASP A 562 25.59 -26.89 -36.74
N LYS A 563 24.66 -26.29 -36.00
CA LYS A 563 23.19 -26.46 -36.08
C LYS A 563 22.48 -25.11 -35.96
N VAL A 564 23.03 -24.07 -36.59
CA VAL A 564 22.31 -22.81 -36.86
C VAL A 564 21.46 -22.99 -38.13
N ASP A 565 20.20 -22.60 -38.08
CA ASP A 565 19.27 -22.73 -39.21
C ASP A 565 19.80 -22.05 -40.50
N PRO A 566 19.63 -22.67 -41.68
CA PRO A 566 20.15 -22.16 -42.96
C PRO A 566 19.50 -20.85 -43.44
N THR A 567 18.55 -20.30 -42.67
CA THR A 567 17.90 -19.02 -42.89
C THR A 567 18.73 -17.82 -42.39
N ILE A 568 19.68 -18.02 -41.47
CA ILE A 568 20.41 -16.93 -40.81
C ILE A 568 21.77 -16.67 -41.49
N LEU A 569 21.79 -15.74 -42.45
CA LEU A 569 22.97 -15.36 -43.22
C LEU A 569 24.10 -14.79 -42.32
N THR A 570 25.32 -15.29 -42.48
CA THR A 570 26.49 -14.81 -41.70
C THR A 570 26.87 -13.38 -42.10
N ARG A 571 27.49 -12.60 -41.20
CA ARG A 571 27.94 -11.21 -41.48
C ARG A 571 28.81 -11.07 -42.74
N LYS A 572 29.62 -12.08 -43.09
CA LYS A 572 30.36 -12.13 -44.38
C LYS A 572 29.43 -12.29 -45.58
N GLN A 573 28.47 -13.21 -45.51
CA GLN A 573 27.49 -13.46 -46.58
C GLN A 573 26.55 -12.27 -46.78
N ILE A 574 26.11 -11.61 -45.68
CA ILE A 574 25.36 -10.35 -45.74
C ILE A 574 26.19 -9.29 -46.47
N LYS A 575 27.48 -9.10 -46.11
CA LYS A 575 28.35 -8.16 -46.82
C LYS A 575 28.51 -8.48 -48.31
N ALA A 576 28.74 -9.75 -48.66
CA ALA A 576 28.90 -10.18 -50.05
C ALA A 576 27.60 -10.01 -50.86
N LYS A 577 26.43 -10.33 -50.29
CA LYS A 577 25.14 -10.03 -50.92
C LYS A 577 24.92 -8.52 -51.07
N SER A 578 25.30 -7.71 -50.07
CA SER A 578 25.16 -6.25 -50.18
C SER A 578 26.12 -5.61 -51.18
N SER A 579 27.34 -6.13 -51.38
CA SER A 579 28.21 -5.64 -52.47
C SER A 579 27.67 -6.08 -53.82
N LYS A 580 27.25 -7.35 -53.97
CA LYS A 580 26.67 -7.84 -55.23
C LYS A 580 25.37 -7.11 -55.61
N ILE A 581 24.54 -6.73 -54.63
CA ILE A 581 23.36 -5.88 -54.88
C ILE A 581 23.77 -4.47 -55.31
N LEU A 582 24.84 -3.89 -54.76
CA LEU A 582 25.35 -2.58 -55.20
C LEU A 582 25.97 -2.65 -56.61
N GLU A 583 26.60 -3.77 -56.96
CA GLU A 583 27.11 -4.06 -58.31
C GLU A 583 25.94 -4.26 -59.30
N GLU A 584 24.96 -5.10 -58.99
CA GLU A 584 23.74 -5.32 -59.79
C GLU A 584 22.83 -4.07 -59.90
N ILE A 585 22.94 -3.11 -58.97
CA ILE A 585 22.29 -1.79 -59.08
C ILE A 585 23.10 -0.90 -60.03
N ARG A 586 24.43 -0.92 -59.94
CA ARG A 586 25.31 -0.13 -60.80
C ARG A 586 25.18 -0.55 -62.27
N GLU A 587 25.18 -1.86 -62.54
CA GLU A 587 24.92 -2.47 -63.86
C GLU A 587 23.49 -2.25 -64.40
N ARG A 588 22.66 -1.42 -63.74
CA ARG A 588 21.34 -0.96 -64.20
C ARG A 588 21.23 0.57 -64.31
N TYR A 589 22.30 1.30 -63.98
CA TYR A 589 22.38 2.77 -64.05
C TYR A 589 23.51 3.25 -64.96
N ASP A 590 24.54 2.42 -65.17
CA ASP A 590 25.43 2.45 -66.35
C ASP A 590 24.74 1.72 -67.54
#